data_AF-A0A0W8FBY2-F1
#
_entry.id   AF-A0A0W8FBY2-F1
#
_cell.length_a   1.000
_cell.length_b   1.000
_cell.length_c   1.000
_cell.angle_alpha   90.00
_cell.angle_beta   90.00
_cell.angle_gamma   90.00
#
_symmetry.space_group_name_H-M   'P 1'
#
loop_
_entity.id
_entity.type
_entity.pdbx_description
1 polymer ?
#
loop_
_entity_poly.entity_id
_entity_poly.type
_entity_poly.pdbx_seq_one_letter_code
_entity_poly.pdbx_strand_id
1 'polypeptide(L)'
;MVSDGLAELMHAELLRSQDKENIFVLSGDTQPLDVQGMYQLAGEILQAIESEGVTDVITLAAFVGDATAKILGSATDPESAAVLHDSGITLLRSGAIGGMNGLLAGLAPLYNMRGFCLLGTSSGADLIDIPAATNLLYAIRDLFKLDLDFSLMESIIDEPDEPAPEEVDMNYC
;
A
#
# COMPACT_ATOMS: atom_id res chain seq x y z
N MET A 1 9.87 -10.07 15.17
CA MET A 1 8.86 -9.62 16.16
C MET A 1 9.03 -10.37 17.46
N VAL A 2 8.69 -9.77 18.60
CA VAL A 2 8.67 -10.46 19.91
C VAL A 2 7.31 -10.22 20.56
N SER A 3 6.59 -11.29 20.86
CA SER A 3 5.31 -11.24 21.60
C SER A 3 5.31 -12.33 22.66
N ASP A 4 4.79 -12.04 23.85
CA ASP A 4 4.74 -12.98 24.99
C ASP A 4 6.09 -13.65 25.33
N GLY A 5 7.20 -12.95 25.06
CA GLY A 5 8.57 -13.45 25.28
C GLY A 5 9.05 -14.46 24.23
N LEU A 6 8.30 -14.68 23.15
CA LEU A 6 8.67 -15.54 22.02
C LEU A 6 9.14 -14.69 20.84
N ALA A 7 10.24 -15.11 20.22
CA ALA A 7 10.78 -14.45 19.04
C ALA A 7 10.26 -15.10 17.75
N GLU A 8 9.81 -14.26 16.82
CA GLU A 8 9.33 -14.65 15.50
C GLU A 8 10.05 -13.83 14.42
N LEU A 9 10.21 -14.42 13.24
CA LEU A 9 10.79 -13.71 12.11
C LEU A 9 9.81 -12.64 11.61
N MET A 10 10.34 -11.48 11.21
CA MET A 10 9.55 -10.56 10.39
C MET A 10 9.42 -11.16 9.00
N HIS A 11 8.26 -10.97 8.39
CA HIS A 11 7.96 -11.56 7.10
C HIS A 11 7.04 -10.67 6.27
N ALA A 12 6.98 -10.98 4.98
CA ALA A 12 5.96 -10.51 4.07
C ALA A 12 5.14 -11.71 3.62
N GLU A 13 3.83 -11.54 3.54
CA GLU A 13 2.87 -12.56 3.16
C GLU A 13 2.21 -12.17 1.84
N LEU A 14 2.19 -13.11 0.91
CA LEU A 14 1.41 -13.02 -0.32
C LEU A 14 0.18 -13.92 -0.19
N LEU A 15 -0.98 -13.31 -0.01
CA LEU A 15 -2.26 -13.97 0.17
C LEU A 15 -3.02 -13.99 -1.15
N ARG A 16 -3.70 -15.10 -1.46
CA ARG A 16 -4.64 -15.17 -2.60
C ARG A 16 -6.07 -15.16 -2.08
N SER A 17 -6.92 -14.34 -2.67
CA SER A 17 -8.34 -14.34 -2.32
C SER A 17 -9.00 -15.67 -2.74
N GLN A 18 -9.81 -16.25 -1.84
CA GLN A 18 -10.58 -17.47 -2.13
C GLN A 18 -11.82 -17.19 -2.99
N ASP A 19 -12.40 -16.00 -2.85
CA ASP A 19 -13.64 -15.60 -3.55
C ASP A 19 -13.34 -14.89 -4.88
N LYS A 20 -12.12 -14.38 -5.07
CA LYS A 20 -11.66 -13.75 -6.31
C LYS A 20 -10.28 -14.28 -6.69
N GLU A 21 -10.25 -15.28 -7.57
CA GLU A 21 -9.00 -15.93 -8.01
C GLU A 21 -7.96 -14.98 -8.64
N ASN A 22 -8.39 -13.79 -9.06
CA ASN A 22 -7.58 -12.80 -9.76
C ASN A 22 -6.94 -11.74 -8.84
N ILE A 23 -6.96 -11.93 -7.52
CA ILE A 23 -6.38 -10.97 -6.57
C ILE A 23 -5.36 -11.66 -5.67
N PHE A 24 -4.16 -11.08 -5.65
CA PHE A 24 -3.16 -11.29 -4.62
C PHE A 24 -3.07 -10.05 -3.72
N VAL A 25 -2.88 -10.27 -2.43
CA VAL A 25 -2.65 -9.21 -1.43
C VAL A 25 -1.29 -9.45 -0.82
N LEU A 26 -0.42 -8.45 -0.92
CA LEU A 26 0.87 -8.44 -0.24
C LEU A 26 0.75 -7.57 1.02
N SER A 27 1.13 -8.14 2.17
CA SER A 27 1.29 -7.40 3.43
C SER A 27 2.59 -7.83 4.10
N GLY A 28 3.05 -7.09 5.09
CA GLY A 28 4.23 -7.48 5.85
C GLY A 28 4.44 -6.64 7.10
N ASP A 29 5.25 -7.18 8.02
CA ASP A 29 5.55 -6.52 9.30
C ASP A 29 6.41 -5.27 9.11
N THR A 30 7.31 -5.31 8.11
CA THR A 30 8.27 -4.24 7.82
C THR A 30 8.76 -4.31 6.38
N GLN A 31 9.45 -3.26 5.94
CA GLN A 31 10.23 -3.24 4.70
C GLN A 31 11.73 -3.20 5.01
N PRO A 32 12.61 -3.70 4.10
CA PRO A 32 14.06 -3.53 4.26
C PRO A 32 14.43 -2.06 4.47
N LEU A 33 15.47 -1.77 5.25
CA LEU A 33 15.89 -0.38 5.53
C LEU A 33 16.83 0.18 4.46
N ASP A 34 17.61 -0.69 3.80
CA ASP A 34 18.54 -0.28 2.77
C ASP A 34 17.95 -0.43 1.37
N VAL A 35 18.40 0.45 0.47
CA VAL A 35 17.88 0.54 -0.89
C VAL A 35 18.16 -0.75 -1.70
N GLN A 36 19.27 -1.44 -1.45
CA GLN A 36 19.60 -2.66 -2.19
C GLN A 36 18.67 -3.81 -1.77
N GLY A 37 18.43 -3.97 -0.47
CA GLY A 37 17.49 -4.93 0.09
C GLY A 37 16.06 -4.68 -0.39
N MET A 38 15.60 -3.42 -0.39
CA MET A 38 14.27 -3.09 -0.93
C MET A 38 14.15 -3.45 -2.42
N TYR A 39 15.16 -3.09 -3.23
CA TYR A 39 15.15 -3.40 -4.67
C TYR A 39 15.16 -4.91 -4.93
N GLN A 40 15.98 -5.65 -4.18
CA GLN A 40 16.04 -7.10 -4.28
C GLN A 40 14.70 -7.74 -3.91
N LEU A 41 14.13 -7.38 -2.76
CA LEU A 41 12.85 -7.92 -2.31
C LEU A 41 11.72 -7.60 -3.29
N ALA A 42 11.65 -6.35 -3.78
CA ALA A 42 10.65 -5.97 -4.79
C ALA A 42 10.78 -6.80 -6.06
N GLY A 43 12.01 -7.04 -6.54
CA GLY A 43 12.26 -7.88 -7.71
C GLY A 43 11.89 -9.34 -7.49
N GLU A 44 12.19 -9.91 -6.32
CA GLU A 44 11.83 -11.29 -5.97
C GLU A 44 10.30 -11.47 -5.91
N ILE A 45 9.58 -10.51 -5.33
CA ILE A 45 8.11 -10.50 -5.28
C ILE A 45 7.52 -10.42 -6.68
N LEU A 46 7.96 -9.44 -7.49
CA LEU A 46 7.45 -9.25 -8.86
C LEU A 46 7.72 -10.46 -9.75
N GLN A 47 8.90 -11.07 -9.62
CA GLN A 47 9.24 -12.31 -10.32
C GLN A 47 8.33 -13.47 -9.91
N ALA A 48 8.04 -13.61 -8.61
CA ALA A 48 7.20 -14.69 -8.10
C ALA A 48 5.75 -14.60 -8.63
N ILE A 49 5.22 -13.39 -8.81
CA ILE A 49 3.85 -13.18 -9.29
C ILE A 49 3.74 -13.08 -10.81
N GLU A 50 4.85 -12.92 -11.54
CA GLU A 50 4.87 -12.90 -13.01
C GLU A 50 4.33 -14.21 -13.60
N SER A 51 4.76 -15.36 -13.06
CA SER A 51 4.28 -16.67 -13.53
C SER A 51 2.80 -16.94 -13.21
N GLU A 52 2.21 -16.17 -12.30
CA GLU A 52 0.79 -16.28 -11.93
C GLU A 52 -0.13 -15.46 -12.85
N GLY A 53 0.42 -14.77 -13.85
CA GLY A 53 -0.34 -14.00 -14.82
C GLY A 53 -0.89 -12.68 -14.28
N VAL A 54 -0.29 -12.14 -13.23
CA VAL A 54 -0.62 -10.81 -12.72
C VAL A 54 -0.31 -9.76 -13.81
N THR A 55 -1.21 -8.81 -13.99
CA THR A 55 -1.08 -7.75 -15.00
C THR A 55 -0.99 -6.34 -14.40
N ASP A 56 -1.39 -6.20 -13.13
CA ASP A 56 -1.46 -4.93 -12.41
C ASP A 56 -0.87 -5.08 -11.02
N VAL A 57 0.04 -4.16 -10.66
CA VAL A 57 0.60 -4.02 -9.32
C VAL A 57 0.13 -2.70 -8.76
N ILE A 58 -0.68 -2.74 -7.71
CA ILE A 58 -1.24 -1.55 -7.06
C ILE A 58 -0.67 -1.47 -5.65
N THR A 59 -0.05 -0.34 -5.35
CA THR A 59 0.52 -0.06 -4.03
C THR A 59 -0.29 1.00 -3.31
N LEU A 60 -0.38 0.86 -1.99
CA LEU A 60 -1.10 1.77 -1.11
C LEU A 60 -0.11 2.39 -0.13
N ALA A 61 -0.05 3.72 -0.10
CA ALA A 61 0.84 4.43 0.81
C ALA A 61 0.19 5.67 1.40
N ALA A 62 0.81 6.23 2.43
CA ALA A 62 0.46 7.56 2.93
C ALA A 62 1.13 8.64 2.07
N PHE A 63 0.44 9.77 1.91
CA PHE A 63 1.02 11.04 1.47
C PHE A 63 0.96 12.02 2.63
N VAL A 64 2.12 12.35 3.19
CA VAL A 64 2.24 13.37 4.23
C VAL A 64 2.70 14.67 3.57
N GLY A 65 1.77 15.61 3.43
CA GLY A 65 2.04 16.90 2.80
C GLY A 65 0.76 17.69 2.52
N ASP A 66 0.94 18.89 1.97
CA ASP A 66 -0.18 19.78 1.66
C ASP A 66 -0.88 19.32 0.37
N ALA A 67 -1.95 18.53 0.54
CA ALA A 67 -2.86 18.17 -0.53
C ALA A 67 -4.31 18.38 -0.11
N THR A 68 -5.11 18.99 -0.97
CA THR A 68 -6.56 19.11 -0.78
C THR A 68 -7.31 17.83 -1.18
N ALA A 69 -6.70 17.00 -2.04
CA ALA A 69 -7.26 15.73 -2.46
C ALA A 69 -7.09 14.70 -1.34
N LYS A 70 -8.10 13.86 -1.12
CA LYS A 70 -8.01 12.74 -0.17
C LYS A 70 -7.08 11.64 -0.67
N ILE A 71 -7.10 11.39 -1.98
CA ILE A 71 -6.29 10.38 -2.65
C ILE A 71 -5.54 11.04 -3.80
N LEU A 72 -4.24 10.77 -3.87
CA LEU A 72 -3.40 11.03 -5.02
C LEU A 72 -3.04 9.72 -5.71
N GLY A 73 -2.78 9.77 -7.02
CA GLY A 73 -2.43 8.60 -7.80
C GLY A 73 -1.26 8.84 -8.75
N SER A 74 -0.48 7.80 -9.00
CA SER A 74 0.49 7.75 -10.10
C SER A 74 0.43 6.39 -10.79
N ALA A 75 0.79 6.35 -12.06
CA ALA A 75 0.90 5.12 -12.82
C ALA A 75 2.16 5.10 -13.69
N THR A 76 2.59 3.92 -14.11
CA THR A 76 3.81 3.73 -14.91
C THR A 76 3.63 4.00 -16.40
N ASP A 77 2.40 4.19 -16.88
CA ASP A 77 2.10 4.48 -18.27
C ASP A 77 0.94 5.50 -18.43
N PRO A 78 0.84 6.18 -19.58
CA PRO A 78 -0.17 7.22 -19.80
C PRO A 78 -1.62 6.73 -19.80
N GLU A 79 -1.87 5.50 -20.24
CA GLU A 79 -3.22 4.92 -20.31
C GLU A 79 -3.74 4.65 -18.89
N SER A 80 -2.91 4.01 -18.07
CA SER A 80 -3.18 3.77 -16.65
C SER A 80 -3.34 5.07 -15.87
N ALA A 81 -2.55 6.11 -16.17
CA ALA A 81 -2.72 7.43 -15.57
C ALA A 81 -4.05 8.08 -15.96
N ALA A 82 -4.50 7.91 -17.21
CA ALA A 82 -5.82 8.38 -17.65
C ALA A 82 -6.95 7.65 -16.92
N VAL A 83 -6.84 6.32 -16.73
CA VAL A 83 -7.81 5.52 -15.96
C VAL A 83 -7.97 6.04 -14.53
N LEU A 84 -6.88 6.37 -13.84
CA LEU A 84 -6.93 6.98 -12.50
C LEU A 84 -7.67 8.33 -12.53
N HIS A 85 -7.29 9.21 -13.45
CA HIS A 85 -7.90 10.53 -13.58
C HIS A 85 -9.40 10.46 -13.86
N ASP A 86 -9.81 9.61 -14.79
CA ASP A 86 -11.20 9.46 -15.21
C ASP A 86 -12.06 8.79 -14.12
N SER A 87 -11.42 8.08 -13.19
CA SER A 87 -12.03 7.54 -11.97
C SER A 87 -12.11 8.58 -10.83
N GLY A 88 -11.69 9.82 -11.05
CA GLY A 88 -11.73 10.90 -10.06
C GLY A 88 -10.52 10.98 -9.14
N ILE A 89 -9.46 10.18 -9.38
CA ILE A 89 -8.24 10.21 -8.59
C ILE A 89 -7.34 11.35 -9.09
N THR A 90 -6.89 12.22 -8.17
CA THR A 90 -6.00 13.33 -8.53
C THR A 90 -4.60 12.81 -8.81
N LEU A 91 -4.04 13.12 -9.99
CA LEU A 91 -2.70 12.65 -10.33
C LEU A 91 -1.60 13.43 -9.59
N LEU A 92 -0.67 12.71 -8.96
CA LEU A 92 0.56 13.27 -8.42
C LEU A 92 1.47 13.66 -9.60
N ARG A 93 1.66 14.97 -9.81
CA ARG A 93 2.39 15.49 -10.98
C ARG A 93 3.90 15.60 -10.78
N SER A 94 4.36 15.67 -9.54
CA SER A 94 5.77 15.86 -9.18
C SER A 94 6.05 15.30 -7.80
N GLY A 95 7.29 14.87 -7.56
CA GLY A 95 7.73 14.31 -6.29
C GLY A 95 8.41 12.96 -6.48
N ALA A 96 8.56 12.22 -5.40
CA ALA A 96 9.07 10.86 -5.40
C ALA A 96 8.24 10.00 -4.45
N ILE A 97 8.01 8.75 -4.83
CA ILE A 97 7.38 7.74 -3.97
C ILE A 97 8.51 6.81 -3.56
N GLY A 98 8.84 6.83 -2.27
CA GLY A 98 9.93 6.03 -1.71
C GLY A 98 9.49 4.65 -1.23
N GLY A 99 10.46 3.85 -0.80
CA GLY A 99 10.22 2.54 -0.17
C GLY A 99 9.68 1.47 -1.12
N MET A 100 9.12 0.41 -0.53
CA MET A 100 8.57 -0.71 -1.28
C MET A 100 7.39 -0.33 -2.17
N ASN A 101 6.57 0.65 -1.76
CA ASN A 101 5.44 1.12 -2.58
C ASN A 101 5.90 1.74 -3.90
N GLY A 102 6.92 2.60 -3.86
CA GLY A 102 7.50 3.17 -5.07
C GLY A 102 8.19 2.12 -5.95
N LEU A 103 8.94 1.21 -5.33
CA LEU A 103 9.69 0.18 -6.05
C LEU A 103 8.81 -0.88 -6.70
N LEU A 104 7.82 -1.44 -5.99
CA LEU A 104 6.92 -2.45 -6.54
C LEU A 104 6.14 -1.90 -7.73
N ALA A 105 5.55 -0.71 -7.61
CA ALA A 105 4.84 -0.07 -8.71
C ALA A 105 5.81 0.32 -9.84
N GLY A 106 6.94 0.95 -9.52
CA GLY A 106 7.89 1.45 -10.52
C GLY A 106 8.63 0.36 -11.30
N LEU A 107 8.87 -0.80 -10.69
CA LEU A 107 9.55 -1.93 -11.32
C LEU A 107 8.58 -2.86 -12.07
N ALA A 108 7.28 -2.82 -11.79
CA ALA A 108 6.27 -3.65 -12.44
C ALA A 108 6.40 -3.71 -13.99
N PRO A 109 6.70 -2.62 -14.72
CA PRO A 109 6.87 -2.68 -16.18
C PRO A 109 8.03 -3.57 -16.66
N LEU A 110 9.05 -3.79 -15.82
CA LEU A 110 10.15 -4.71 -16.15
C LEU A 110 9.72 -6.19 -16.13
N TYR A 111 8.57 -6.47 -15.53
CA TYR A 111 7.95 -7.79 -15.41
C TYR A 111 6.65 -7.88 -16.22
N ASN A 112 6.50 -7.03 -17.24
CA ASN A 112 5.32 -6.98 -18.13
C ASN A 112 3.99 -6.65 -17.41
N MET A 113 4.05 -5.96 -16.28
CA MET A 113 2.89 -5.51 -15.50
C MET A 113 2.76 -3.98 -15.53
N ARG A 114 1.55 -3.48 -15.30
CA ARG A 114 1.31 -2.05 -15.07
C ARG A 114 1.44 -1.75 -13.58
N GLY A 115 2.11 -0.65 -13.25
CA GLY A 115 2.27 -0.19 -11.87
C GLY A 115 1.38 0.98 -11.54
N PHE A 116 0.74 0.92 -10.38
CA PHE A 116 -0.08 1.99 -9.80
C PHE A 116 0.38 2.26 -8.37
N CYS A 117 0.37 3.52 -7.98
CA CYS A 117 0.50 3.91 -6.58
C CYS A 117 -0.66 4.84 -6.21
N LEU A 118 -1.43 4.43 -5.20
CA LEU A 118 -2.48 5.24 -4.60
C LEU A 118 -1.99 5.72 -3.23
N LEU A 119 -2.13 7.02 -3.00
CA LEU A 119 -1.59 7.68 -1.83
C LEU A 119 -2.73 8.35 -1.05
N GLY A 120 -2.96 7.90 0.17
CA GLY A 120 -3.94 8.48 1.08
C GLY A 120 -3.32 9.68 1.79
N THR A 121 -3.91 10.86 1.61
CA THR A 121 -3.45 12.08 2.29
C THR A 121 -3.63 11.91 3.78
N SER A 122 -2.53 12.05 4.52
CA SER A 122 -2.46 11.90 5.96
C SER A 122 -1.83 13.15 6.58
N SER A 123 -2.24 13.48 7.80
CA SER A 123 -1.58 14.52 8.59
C SER A 123 -0.16 14.11 9.01
N GLY A 124 0.11 12.80 9.08
CA GLY A 124 1.33 12.23 9.65
C GLY A 124 1.46 12.46 11.16
N ALA A 125 0.40 12.93 11.84
CA ALA A 125 0.42 13.20 13.28
C ALA A 125 0.25 11.91 14.09
N ASP A 126 -0.55 10.98 13.58
CA ASP A 126 -0.90 9.74 14.24
C ASP A 126 -0.11 8.58 13.63
N LEU A 127 0.28 7.62 14.48
CA LEU A 127 0.96 6.40 14.03
C LEU A 127 0.05 5.54 13.13
N ILE A 128 -1.26 5.58 13.39
CA ILE A 128 -2.29 4.81 12.68
C ILE A 128 -3.34 5.77 12.14
N ASP A 129 -3.37 5.98 10.83
CA ASP A 129 -4.36 6.85 10.15
C ASP A 129 -5.47 6.02 9.49
N ILE A 130 -6.43 5.60 10.32
CA ILE A 130 -7.61 4.81 9.93
C ILE A 130 -8.44 5.53 8.84
N PRO A 131 -8.72 6.84 8.90
CA PRO A 131 -9.42 7.55 7.82
C PRO A 131 -8.67 7.55 6.48
N ALA A 132 -7.35 7.78 6.47
CA ALA A 132 -6.56 7.75 5.23
C ALA A 132 -6.55 6.35 4.60
N ALA A 133 -6.36 5.31 5.42
CA ALA A 133 -6.43 3.92 4.98
C ALA A 133 -7.81 3.57 4.40
N THR A 134 -8.89 4.02 5.07
CA THR A 134 -10.27 3.78 4.61
C THR A 134 -10.54 4.46 3.25
N ASN A 135 -10.06 5.69 3.06
CA ASN A 135 -10.18 6.37 1.75
C ASN A 135 -9.48 5.59 0.63
N LEU A 136 -8.34 4.95 0.91
CA LEU A 136 -7.61 4.13 -0.07
C LEU A 136 -8.40 2.87 -0.43
N LEU A 137 -9.02 2.22 0.55
CA LEU A 137 -9.85 1.05 0.30
C LEU A 137 -11.10 1.38 -0.52
N TYR A 138 -11.75 2.53 -0.25
CA TYR A 138 -12.84 3.03 -1.11
C TYR A 138 -12.36 3.27 -2.55
N ALA A 139 -11.17 3.87 -2.73
CA ALA A 139 -10.61 4.11 -4.06
C ALA A 139 -10.34 2.80 -4.82
N ILE A 140 -9.76 1.79 -4.17
CA ILE A 140 -9.56 0.45 -4.78
C ILE A 140 -10.90 -0.18 -5.13
N ARG A 141 -11.86 -0.14 -4.20
CA ARG A 141 -13.19 -0.72 -4.41
C ARG A 141 -13.81 -0.18 -5.69
N ASP A 142 -13.78 1.14 -5.87
CA ASP A 142 -14.43 1.80 -6.99
C ASP A 142 -13.66 1.58 -8.30
N LEU A 143 -12.32 1.66 -8.26
CA LEU A 143 -11.44 1.48 -9.42
C LEU A 143 -11.53 0.05 -9.99
N PHE A 144 -11.55 -0.96 -9.12
CA PHE A 144 -11.53 -2.38 -9.50
C PHE A 144 -12.88 -3.07 -9.35
N LYS A 145 -13.93 -2.32 -9.00
CA LYS A 145 -15.29 -2.83 -8.76
C LYS A 145 -15.29 -4.02 -7.80
N LEU A 146 -14.55 -3.87 -6.71
CA LEU A 146 -14.50 -4.88 -5.66
C LEU A 146 -15.74 -4.77 -4.77
N ASP A 147 -16.13 -5.90 -4.18
CA ASP A 147 -17.15 -5.93 -3.13
C ASP A 147 -16.38 -6.02 -1.82
N LEU A 148 -16.13 -4.87 -1.20
CA LEU A 148 -15.37 -4.75 0.04
C LEU A 148 -16.32 -4.22 1.13
N ASP A 149 -16.33 -4.92 2.26
CA ASP A 149 -17.02 -4.48 3.47
C ASP A 149 -16.08 -3.61 4.31
N PHE A 150 -16.59 -2.46 4.76
CA PHE A 150 -15.85 -1.48 5.57
C PHE A 150 -16.37 -1.38 7.00
N SER A 151 -17.32 -2.24 7.40
CA SER A 151 -17.95 -2.21 8.72
C SER A 151 -16.93 -2.19 9.88
N LEU A 152 -15.84 -2.95 9.76
CA LEU A 152 -14.77 -2.98 10.76
C LEU A 152 -14.00 -1.65 10.85
N MET A 153 -13.74 -1.02 9.71
CA MET A 153 -13.05 0.27 9.65
C MET A 153 -13.92 1.38 10.24
N GLU A 154 -15.21 1.39 9.86
CA GLU A 154 -16.19 2.34 10.37
C GLU A 154 -16.37 2.23 11.89
N SER A 155 -16.38 1.01 12.45
CA SER A 155 -16.45 0.85 13.91
C SER A 155 -15.24 1.40 14.65
N ILE A 156 -14.03 1.29 14.07
CA ILE A 156 -12.81 1.81 14.69
C ILE A 156 -12.81 3.35 14.67
N ILE A 157 -13.34 3.97 13.61
CA ILE A 157 -13.41 5.44 13.49
C ILE A 157 -14.38 6.03 14.53
N ASP A 158 -15.45 5.31 14.84
CA ASP A 158 -16.46 5.76 15.82
C ASP A 158 -16.03 5.50 17.28
N GLU A 159 -15.01 4.68 17.51
CA GLU A 159 -14.44 4.46 18.84
C GLU A 159 -13.50 5.61 19.25
N PRO A 160 -13.59 6.11 20.50
CA PRO A 160 -12.69 7.14 20.98
C PRO A 160 -11.26 6.59 21.11
N ASP A 161 -10.27 7.37 20.68
CA ASP A 161 -8.84 7.03 20.77
C ASP A 161 -8.47 6.54 22.18
N GLU A 162 -8.08 5.27 22.30
CA GLU A 162 -7.35 4.81 23.48
C GLU A 162 -5.91 5.31 23.39
N PRO A 163 -5.34 5.87 24.47
CA PRO A 163 -3.96 6.33 24.45
C PRO A 163 -3.04 5.14 24.17
N ALA A 164 -2.20 5.27 23.14
CA ALA A 164 -1.21 4.25 22.81
C ALA A 164 -0.33 3.93 24.04
N PRO A 165 -0.05 2.65 24.32
CA PRO A 165 0.90 2.29 25.36
C PRO A 165 2.27 2.91 25.04
N GLU A 166 3.00 3.36 26.08
CA GLU A 166 4.35 3.90 25.93
C GLU A 166 5.24 2.87 25.21
N GLU A 167 5.62 3.17 23.96
CA GLU A 167 6.57 2.37 23.22
C GLU A 167 7.95 2.42 23.88
N VAL A 168 8.55 1.26 24.10
CA VAL A 168 9.97 1.16 24.44
C VAL A 168 10.76 1.43 23.17
N ASP A 169 11.46 2.57 23.14
CA ASP A 169 12.36 2.97 22.04
C ASP A 169 13.39 1.87 21.77
N MET A 170 13.11 1.08 20.73
CA MET A 170 14.02 0.13 20.11
C MET A 170 14.47 0.70 18.77
N ASN A 171 15.14 1.85 18.82
CA ASN A 171 15.89 2.39 17.69
C ASN A 171 16.82 1.32 17.08
N TYR A 172 16.42 0.77 15.95
CA TYR A 172 17.35 0.16 14.99
C TYR A 172 17.63 1.23 13.93
N CYS A 173 18.88 1.69 13.91
CA CYS A 173 19.44 2.63 12.92
C CYS A 173 19.18 2.22 11.48
#